data_AF-A0A6A7KZR0-F1
#
_entry.id   AF-A0A6A7KZR0-F1
#
_cell.length_a   1.000
_cell.length_b   1.000
_cell.length_c   1.000
_cell.angle_alpha   90.00
_cell.angle_beta   90.00
_cell.angle_gamma   90.00
#
_symmetry.space_group_name_H-M   'P 1'
#
loop_
_entity.id
_entity.type
_entity.pdbx_description
1 polymer ?
#
loop_
_entity_poly.entity_id
_entity_poly.type
_entity_poly.pdbx_seq_one_letter_code
_entity_poly.pdbx_strand_id
1 'polypeptide(L)'
;MSYFRRWWSERFGAAEESKEPSHQADEAEAQPSVPGIRIEVSGDSAMATVDLDEFGPEAQPLIMEEMVQQSGLPIFKGTVEHGYAMRAVDSHLRCPRCEAETRQQIAHFIYATDIAPRVMLAPAGYFCTACPTVIVDENLIAVGLKEGYNFRAVVGVDYAGEREPDLFRTWNGHEPMYILDEEGQVMDLVTGDQRHSKGRAHRRLAGRHSTVSKRRRKMAQQSRQRNRR
;
A
#
# COMPACT_ATOMS: atom_id res chain seq x y z
N MET A 1 19.48 -12.45 -8.23
CA MET A 1 19.75 -11.24 -7.42
C MET A 1 20.81 -10.27 -8.00
N SER A 2 21.57 -10.58 -9.06
CA SER A 2 22.60 -9.65 -9.59
C SER A 2 22.16 -8.72 -10.74
N TYR A 3 21.00 -8.96 -11.38
CA TYR A 3 20.58 -8.20 -12.56
C TYR A 3 20.05 -6.79 -12.24
N PHE A 4 19.26 -6.63 -11.18
CA PHE A 4 18.68 -5.33 -10.81
C PHE A 4 19.74 -4.31 -10.38
N ARG A 5 20.75 -4.73 -9.60
CA ARG A 5 21.86 -3.87 -9.18
C ARG A 5 22.72 -3.39 -10.36
N ARG A 6 23.04 -4.30 -11.29
CA ARG A 6 23.88 -3.98 -12.45
C ARG A 6 23.17 -3.00 -13.39
N TRP A 7 21.89 -3.24 -13.67
CA TRP A 7 21.08 -2.38 -14.53
C TRP A 7 20.83 -0.98 -13.95
N TRP A 8 20.63 -0.87 -12.62
CA TRP A 8 20.42 0.43 -11.95
C TRP A 8 21.70 1.29 -11.96
N SER A 9 22.86 0.67 -11.71
CA SER A 9 24.16 1.36 -11.76
C SER A 9 24.49 1.84 -13.17
N GLU A 10 24.21 1.02 -14.20
CA GLU A 10 24.48 1.35 -15.60
C GLU A 10 23.60 2.50 -16.13
N ARG A 11 22.41 2.72 -15.55
CA ARG A 11 21.42 3.67 -16.08
C ARG A 11 21.32 5.00 -15.31
N PHE A 12 21.74 5.01 -14.04
CA PHE A 12 21.60 6.19 -13.17
C PHE A 12 22.87 6.55 -12.38
N GLY A 13 23.97 5.79 -12.50
CA GLY A 13 25.22 6.04 -11.78
C GLY A 13 26.41 6.27 -12.71
N ALA A 14 26.62 7.51 -13.14
CA ALA A 14 27.91 7.97 -13.65
C ALA A 14 28.45 9.05 -12.71
N ALA A 15 29.27 8.63 -11.74
CA ALA A 15 30.25 9.50 -11.10
C ALA A 15 31.64 8.98 -11.47
N GLU A 16 32.52 9.91 -11.81
CA GLU A 16 33.75 9.72 -12.57
C GLU A 16 34.70 8.63 -12.05
N GLU A 17 35.28 7.92 -13.01
CA GLU A 17 36.34 6.94 -12.87
C GLU A 17 37.68 7.64 -12.59
N SER A 18 38.34 7.33 -11.47
CA SER A 18 39.82 7.33 -11.45
C SER A 18 40.43 6.45 -10.35
N LYS A 19 41.24 5.50 -10.84
CA LYS A 19 42.41 4.83 -10.23
C LYS A 19 42.22 3.85 -9.07
N GLU A 20 42.41 2.58 -9.41
CA GLU A 20 42.88 1.47 -8.55
C GLU A 20 44.42 1.47 -8.38
N PRO A 21 45.01 0.59 -7.52
CA PRO A 21 44.43 -0.18 -6.39
C PRO A 21 45.34 -0.18 -5.13
N SER A 22 44.78 -0.54 -3.96
CA SER A 22 45.39 -1.53 -3.05
C SER A 22 44.59 -1.71 -1.75
N HIS A 23 44.68 -2.95 -1.26
CA HIS A 23 44.30 -3.47 0.05
C HIS A 23 42.85 -3.83 0.34
N GLN A 24 42.66 -5.16 0.40
CA GLN A 24 41.60 -5.90 1.07
C GLN A 24 41.34 -5.37 2.49
N ALA A 25 40.07 -5.04 2.74
CA ALA A 25 39.40 -5.24 4.01
C ALA A 25 37.97 -5.71 3.69
N ASP A 26 37.56 -6.82 4.29
CA ASP A 26 36.17 -7.26 4.35
C ASP A 26 35.37 -6.24 5.16
N GLU A 27 35.00 -5.13 4.52
CA GLU A 27 33.92 -4.27 4.98
C GLU A 27 32.62 -4.84 4.41
N ALA A 28 31.73 -5.27 5.31
CA ALA A 28 30.35 -5.53 4.94
C ALA A 28 29.78 -4.23 4.33
N GLU A 29 29.74 -4.17 3.00
CA GLU A 29 29.23 -3.03 2.25
C GLU A 29 27.84 -2.66 2.77
N ALA A 30 27.78 -1.57 3.52
CA ALA A 30 26.54 -0.92 3.86
C ALA A 30 25.88 -0.53 2.52
N GLN A 31 24.80 -1.22 2.19
CA GLN A 31 24.10 -0.99 0.92
C GLN A 31 23.72 0.49 0.82
N PRO A 32 24.00 1.17 -0.31
CA PRO A 32 23.62 2.56 -0.48
C PRO A 32 22.10 2.67 -0.38
N SER A 33 21.61 3.37 0.65
CA SER A 33 20.19 3.64 0.82
C SER A 33 19.76 4.66 -0.24
N VAL A 34 19.00 4.21 -1.24
CA VAL A 34 18.38 5.10 -2.22
C VAL A 34 17.17 5.78 -1.54
N PRO A 35 17.09 7.12 -1.53
CA PRO A 35 15.92 7.83 -1.03
C PRO A 35 14.63 7.29 -1.68
N GLY A 36 13.60 7.08 -0.87
CA GLY A 36 12.30 6.60 -1.34
C GLY A 36 12.19 5.08 -1.51
N ILE A 37 13.29 4.31 -1.39
CA ILE A 37 13.28 2.86 -1.49
C ILE A 37 13.63 2.24 -0.14
N ARG A 38 12.76 1.38 0.37
CA ARG A 38 12.99 0.56 1.57
C ARG A 38 12.95 -0.91 1.18
N ILE A 39 13.98 -1.66 1.54
CA ILE A 39 14.06 -3.10 1.29
C ILE A 39 14.06 -3.81 2.62
N GLU A 40 13.08 -4.68 2.83
CA GLU A 40 12.98 -5.55 4.00
C GLU A 40 13.25 -6.98 3.57
N VAL A 41 14.21 -7.63 4.23
CA VAL A 41 14.58 -9.03 3.96
C VAL A 41 14.14 -9.88 5.15
N SER A 42 13.35 -10.92 4.89
CA SER A 42 12.88 -11.88 5.89
C SER A 42 13.10 -13.29 5.37
N GLY A 43 14.18 -13.94 5.84
CA GLY A 43 14.59 -15.26 5.36
C GLY A 43 14.98 -15.20 3.88
N ASP A 44 14.36 -16.05 3.06
CA ASP A 44 14.59 -16.13 1.61
C ASP A 44 13.76 -15.12 0.79
N SER A 45 12.96 -14.30 1.48
CA SER A 45 12.05 -13.33 0.86
C SER A 45 12.58 -11.91 1.03
N ALA A 46 12.51 -11.09 -0.02
CA ALA A 46 12.77 -9.66 0.04
C ALA A 46 11.54 -8.87 -0.45
N MET A 47 11.15 -7.85 0.29
CA MET A 47 10.09 -6.92 -0.08
C MET A 47 10.67 -5.54 -0.31
N ALA A 48 10.43 -4.97 -1.48
CA ALA A 48 10.80 -3.59 -1.80
C ALA A 48 9.56 -2.70 -1.72
N THR A 49 9.63 -1.65 -0.90
CA THR A 49 8.64 -0.58 -0.82
C THR A 49 9.22 0.67 -1.46
N VAL A 50 8.51 1.24 -2.42
CA VAL A 50 8.92 2.46 -3.12
C VAL A 50 7.91 3.57 -2.86
N ASP A 51 8.36 4.69 -2.32
CA ASP A 51 7.55 5.91 -2.18
C ASP A 51 7.61 6.72 -3.47
N LEU A 52 6.57 6.56 -4.31
CA LEU A 52 6.45 7.25 -5.58
C LEU A 52 6.40 8.78 -5.44
N ASP A 53 6.07 9.33 -4.26
CA ASP A 53 6.09 10.79 -4.02
C ASP A 53 7.51 11.37 -4.07
N GLU A 54 8.54 10.54 -3.92
CA GLU A 54 9.95 10.97 -3.99
C GLU A 54 10.48 10.97 -5.43
N PHE A 55 9.69 10.46 -6.38
CA PHE A 55 10.02 10.42 -7.80
C PHE A 55 9.15 11.38 -8.60
N GLY A 56 9.72 11.97 -9.65
CA GLY A 56 8.99 12.84 -10.57
C GLY A 56 7.92 12.08 -11.37
N PRO A 57 6.90 12.76 -11.92
CA PRO A 57 5.78 12.13 -12.63
C PRO A 57 6.22 11.32 -13.86
N GLU A 58 7.36 11.63 -14.46
CA GLU A 58 7.93 10.88 -15.59
C GLU A 58 8.53 9.53 -15.16
N ALA A 59 9.03 9.43 -13.93
CA ALA A 59 9.67 8.21 -13.41
C ALA A 59 8.66 7.23 -12.78
N GLN A 60 7.56 7.73 -12.21
CA GLN A 60 6.54 6.90 -11.58
C GLN A 60 6.00 5.76 -12.48
N PRO A 61 5.59 5.99 -13.75
CA PRO A 61 5.09 4.91 -14.59
C PRO A 61 6.15 3.85 -14.88
N LEU A 62 7.41 4.24 -15.05
CA LEU A 62 8.51 3.31 -15.29
C LEU A 62 8.80 2.43 -14.06
N ILE A 63 8.75 3.03 -12.87
CA ILE A 63 8.92 2.30 -11.61
C ILE A 63 7.77 1.31 -11.39
N MET A 64 6.52 1.73 -11.64
CA MET A 64 5.36 0.86 -11.52
C MET A 64 5.41 -0.31 -12.51
N GLU A 65 5.80 -0.06 -13.76
CA GLU A 65 5.99 -1.11 -14.76
C GLU A 65 7.05 -2.13 -14.31
N GLU A 66 8.19 -1.66 -13.82
CA GLU A 66 9.26 -2.53 -13.30
C GLU A 66 8.78 -3.36 -12.10
N MET A 67 8.07 -2.75 -11.14
CA MET A 67 7.52 -3.48 -9.99
C MET A 67 6.57 -4.60 -10.43
N VAL A 68 5.73 -4.34 -11.43
CA VAL A 68 4.82 -5.34 -12.00
C VAL A 68 5.62 -6.45 -12.69
N GLN A 69 6.59 -6.10 -13.54
CA GLN A 69 7.43 -7.09 -14.22
C GLN A 69 8.20 -7.99 -13.25
N GLN A 70 8.84 -7.41 -12.23
CA GLN A 70 9.62 -8.17 -11.23
C GLN A 70 8.76 -9.08 -10.35
N SER A 71 7.50 -8.71 -10.13
CA SER A 71 6.59 -9.54 -9.33
C SER A 71 6.16 -10.84 -10.04
N GLY A 72 6.17 -10.86 -11.37
CA GLY A 72 5.58 -11.93 -12.17
C GLY A 72 4.05 -12.06 -12.05
N LEU A 73 3.38 -11.13 -11.37
CA LEU A 73 1.94 -11.15 -11.13
C LEU A 73 1.20 -10.23 -12.12
N PRO A 74 0.03 -10.65 -12.63
CA PRO A 74 -0.76 -9.80 -13.51
C PRO A 74 -1.42 -8.66 -12.72
N ILE A 75 -1.60 -7.50 -13.37
CA ILE A 75 -2.42 -6.41 -12.84
C ILE A 75 -3.91 -6.81 -12.93
N PHE A 76 -4.66 -6.59 -11.86
CA PHE A 76 -6.10 -6.78 -11.83
C PHE A 76 -6.82 -5.76 -12.73
N LYS A 77 -7.71 -6.25 -13.61
CA LYS A 77 -8.50 -5.42 -14.55
C LYS A 77 -10.02 -5.51 -14.34
N GLY A 78 -10.47 -6.38 -13.43
CA GLY A 78 -11.90 -6.57 -13.13
C GLY A 78 -12.47 -5.44 -12.26
N THR A 79 -13.69 -5.62 -11.75
CA THR A 79 -14.26 -4.75 -10.72
C THR A 79 -14.36 -5.49 -9.40
N VAL A 80 -14.41 -4.74 -8.30
CA VAL A 80 -14.61 -5.30 -6.96
C VAL A 80 -15.79 -4.64 -6.27
N GLU A 81 -16.60 -5.45 -5.60
CA GLU A 81 -17.69 -4.98 -4.75
C GLU A 81 -17.53 -5.47 -3.32
N HIS A 82 -16.87 -6.61 -3.12
CA HIS A 82 -16.77 -7.28 -1.83
C HIS A 82 -15.31 -7.45 -1.43
N GLY A 83 -14.95 -6.93 -0.27
CA GLY A 83 -13.63 -7.12 0.33
C GLY A 83 -13.70 -8.05 1.54
N TYR A 84 -12.67 -8.88 1.71
CA TYR A 84 -12.43 -9.66 2.92
C TYR A 84 -11.00 -9.42 3.38
N ALA A 85 -10.79 -9.25 4.68
CA ALA A 85 -9.45 -9.32 5.25
C ALA A 85 -8.96 -10.76 5.22
N MET A 86 -7.68 -11.00 4.88
CA MET A 86 -7.09 -12.34 4.89
C MET A 86 -7.25 -13.04 6.26
N ARG A 87 -7.16 -12.30 7.36
CA ARG A 87 -7.38 -12.83 8.72
C ARG A 87 -8.83 -13.25 9.03
N ALA A 88 -9.78 -12.90 8.17
CA ALA A 88 -11.21 -13.16 8.35
C ALA A 88 -11.71 -14.33 7.49
N VAL A 89 -10.81 -15.02 6.78
CA VAL A 89 -11.14 -16.18 5.94
C VAL A 89 -10.26 -17.36 6.31
N ASP A 90 -10.79 -18.57 6.14
CA ASP A 90 -10.04 -19.80 6.44
C ASP A 90 -8.95 -20.09 5.40
N SER A 91 -9.17 -19.66 4.15
CA SER A 91 -8.25 -19.88 3.04
C SER A 91 -8.34 -18.75 2.02
N HIS A 92 -7.18 -18.32 1.51
CA HIS A 92 -7.08 -17.33 0.44
C HIS A 92 -7.13 -17.95 -0.96
N LEU A 93 -7.26 -19.29 -1.09
CA LEU A 93 -7.35 -20.01 -2.37
C LEU A 93 -8.79 -20.17 -2.87
N ARG A 94 -9.77 -19.90 -2.00
CA ARG A 94 -11.20 -20.06 -2.26
C ARG A 94 -11.93 -18.79 -1.86
N CYS A 95 -12.84 -18.34 -2.71
CA CYS A 95 -13.66 -17.19 -2.41
C CYS A 95 -14.63 -17.51 -1.25
N PRO A 96 -14.68 -16.70 -0.17
CA PRO A 96 -15.60 -16.93 0.95
C PRO A 96 -17.07 -16.73 0.58
N ARG A 97 -17.37 -16.15 -0.60
CA ARG A 97 -18.74 -15.83 -1.04
C ARG A 97 -19.32 -16.86 -2.00
N CYS A 98 -18.52 -17.38 -2.93
CA CYS A 98 -18.99 -18.29 -3.97
C CYS A 98 -18.12 -19.55 -4.15
N GLU A 99 -17.10 -19.74 -3.30
CA GLU A 99 -16.21 -20.90 -3.28
C GLU A 99 -15.37 -21.14 -4.54
N ALA A 100 -15.45 -20.23 -5.53
CA ALA A 100 -14.60 -20.26 -6.71
C ALA A 100 -13.13 -20.02 -6.35
N GLU A 101 -12.24 -20.42 -7.25
CA GLU A 101 -10.81 -20.16 -7.12
C GLU A 101 -10.53 -18.66 -7.10
N THR A 102 -9.57 -18.26 -6.27
CA THR A 102 -9.01 -16.91 -6.22
C THR A 102 -7.58 -16.91 -6.77
N ARG A 103 -7.18 -15.82 -7.41
CA ARG A 103 -5.83 -15.65 -7.96
C ARG A 103 -5.18 -14.42 -7.38
N GLN A 104 -3.91 -14.53 -7.00
CA GLN A 104 -3.15 -13.37 -6.56
C GLN A 104 -2.87 -12.46 -7.75
N GLN A 105 -3.14 -11.17 -7.60
CA GLN A 105 -2.90 -10.15 -8.61
C GLN A 105 -2.40 -8.87 -7.96
N ILE A 106 -1.74 -8.02 -8.74
CA ILE A 106 -1.37 -6.67 -8.31
C ILE A 106 -2.55 -5.73 -8.56
N ALA A 107 -2.82 -4.86 -7.60
CA ALA A 107 -3.79 -3.78 -7.77
C ALA A 107 -3.37 -2.52 -7.00
N HIS A 108 -3.99 -1.40 -7.35
CA HIS A 108 -3.88 -0.16 -6.59
C HIS A 108 -4.89 -0.20 -5.44
N PHE A 109 -4.46 -0.51 -4.22
CA PHE A 109 -5.33 -0.54 -3.06
C PHE A 109 -5.50 0.85 -2.47
N ILE A 110 -6.75 1.25 -2.26
CA ILE A 110 -7.06 2.44 -1.46
C ILE A 110 -7.08 2.02 0.00
N TYR A 111 -6.22 2.66 0.80
CA TYR A 111 -6.15 2.42 2.23
C TYR A 111 -6.29 3.71 3.01
N ALA A 112 -7.01 3.62 4.13
CA ALA A 112 -7.19 4.69 5.08
C ALA A 112 -6.03 4.71 6.09
N THR A 113 -5.61 5.91 6.45
CA THR A 113 -4.65 6.15 7.53
C THR A 113 -5.23 7.09 8.58
N ASP A 114 -4.52 7.35 9.67
CA ASP A 114 -4.89 8.37 10.65
C ASP A 114 -4.71 9.82 10.17
N ILE A 115 -4.19 10.04 8.96
CA ILE A 115 -3.95 11.37 8.38
C ILE A 115 -4.79 11.60 7.12
N ALA A 116 -4.70 10.71 6.14
CA ALA A 116 -5.41 10.81 4.85
C ALA A 116 -5.47 9.44 4.15
N PRO A 117 -6.45 9.20 3.28
CA PRO A 117 -6.44 8.03 2.40
C PRO A 117 -5.27 8.13 1.40
N ARG A 118 -4.72 6.98 1.04
CA ARG A 118 -3.63 6.85 0.07
C ARG A 118 -3.88 5.64 -0.83
N VAL A 119 -3.13 5.57 -1.92
CA VAL A 119 -3.14 4.47 -2.88
C VAL A 119 -1.78 3.78 -2.87
N MET A 120 -1.77 2.46 -2.92
CA MET A 120 -0.54 1.65 -3.01
C MET A 120 -0.72 0.56 -4.06
N LEU A 121 0.21 0.48 -5.00
CA LEU A 121 0.33 -0.66 -5.91
C LEU A 121 0.96 -1.84 -5.14
N ALA A 122 0.20 -2.91 -4.91
CA ALA A 122 0.69 -4.04 -4.12
C ALA A 122 0.12 -5.39 -4.60
N PRO A 123 0.87 -6.50 -4.42
CA PRO A 123 0.39 -7.85 -4.64
C PRO A 123 -0.43 -8.40 -3.44
N ALA A 124 -1.22 -7.54 -2.80
CA ALA A 124 -1.96 -7.88 -1.57
C ALA A 124 -3.32 -8.54 -1.83
N GLY A 125 -3.77 -8.65 -3.08
CA GLY A 125 -5.12 -9.10 -3.42
C GLY A 125 -5.19 -10.50 -4.01
N TYR A 126 -6.08 -11.31 -3.46
CA TYR A 126 -6.53 -12.58 -4.04
C TYR A 126 -7.93 -12.39 -4.61
N PHE A 127 -8.03 -12.24 -5.92
CA PHE A 127 -9.25 -11.88 -6.63
C PHE A 127 -9.99 -13.14 -7.08
N CYS A 128 -11.29 -13.18 -6.80
CA CYS A 128 -12.15 -14.27 -7.19
C CYS A 128 -12.33 -14.31 -8.70
N THR A 129 -12.26 -15.51 -9.28
CA THR A 129 -12.42 -15.71 -10.74
C THR A 129 -13.87 -15.68 -11.22
N ALA A 130 -14.85 -15.81 -10.32
CA ALA A 130 -16.28 -15.92 -10.67
C ALA A 130 -17.20 -14.79 -10.16
N CYS A 131 -16.76 -13.93 -9.22
CA CYS A 131 -17.57 -12.86 -8.67
C CYS A 131 -16.69 -11.67 -8.24
N PRO A 132 -17.23 -10.46 -8.04
CA PRO A 132 -16.44 -9.25 -7.75
C PRO A 132 -15.97 -9.20 -6.28
N THR A 133 -15.29 -10.25 -5.83
CA THR A 133 -14.77 -10.39 -4.46
C THR A 133 -13.24 -10.41 -4.47
N VAL A 134 -12.63 -9.71 -3.52
CA VAL A 134 -11.20 -9.74 -3.25
C VAL A 134 -10.94 -10.08 -1.77
N ILE A 135 -9.95 -10.93 -1.53
CA ILE A 135 -9.37 -11.15 -0.20
C ILE A 135 -8.07 -10.34 -0.14
N VAL A 136 -7.94 -9.48 0.86
CA VAL A 136 -6.84 -8.52 0.99
C VAL A 136 -5.94 -8.90 2.16
N ASP A 137 -4.66 -9.07 1.89
CA ASP A 137 -3.61 -9.17 2.92
C ASP A 137 -3.27 -7.76 3.43
N GLU A 138 -3.96 -7.35 4.49
CA GLU A 138 -3.74 -6.05 5.13
C GLU A 138 -2.35 -5.91 5.75
N ASN A 139 -1.68 -7.02 6.10
CA ASN A 139 -0.33 -6.95 6.65
C ASN A 139 0.65 -6.50 5.57
N LEU A 140 0.53 -7.02 4.34
CA LEU A 140 1.36 -6.59 3.23
C LEU A 140 1.20 -5.09 2.95
N ILE A 141 -0.03 -4.58 2.99
CA ILE A 141 -0.30 -3.14 2.87
C ILE A 141 0.32 -2.37 4.04
N ALA A 142 0.15 -2.86 5.27
CA ALA A 142 0.65 -2.21 6.48
C ALA A 142 2.17 -2.02 6.47
N VAL A 143 2.94 -3.00 5.97
CA VAL A 143 4.41 -2.89 5.89
C VAL A 143 4.85 -1.87 4.85
N GLY A 144 4.09 -1.68 3.77
CA GLY A 144 4.39 -0.68 2.74
C GLY A 144 4.16 0.79 3.18
N LEU A 145 3.63 1.05 4.38
CA LEU A 145 3.30 2.41 4.80
C LEU A 145 4.54 3.30 4.95
N LYS A 146 4.39 4.57 4.55
CA LYS A 146 5.35 5.62 4.85
C LYS A 146 5.40 5.87 6.37
N GLU A 147 6.60 6.17 6.88
CA GLU A 147 6.77 6.56 8.28
C GLU A 147 5.85 7.73 8.68
N GLY A 148 5.33 7.68 9.90
CA GLY A 148 4.43 8.69 10.44
C GLY A 148 2.96 8.52 10.07
N TYR A 149 2.60 7.51 9.26
CA TYR A 149 1.23 7.12 8.98
C TYR A 149 0.88 5.85 9.77
N ASN A 150 -0.35 5.79 10.30
CA ASN A 150 -0.88 4.58 10.91
C ASN A 150 -1.97 3.98 10.02
N PHE A 151 -1.80 2.71 9.62
CA PHE A 151 -2.80 1.96 8.86
C PHE A 151 -4.11 1.82 9.66
N ARG A 152 -5.25 1.94 8.97
CA ARG A 152 -6.57 1.73 9.58
C ARG A 152 -7.36 0.62 8.91
N ALA A 153 -7.56 0.73 7.59
CA ALA A 153 -8.32 -0.23 6.82
C ALA A 153 -8.00 -0.10 5.33
N VAL A 154 -8.17 -1.18 4.58
CA VAL A 154 -8.34 -1.11 3.12
C VAL A 154 -9.81 -0.83 2.82
N VAL A 155 -10.07 0.12 1.93
CA VAL A 155 -11.43 0.64 1.69
C VAL A 155 -11.91 0.45 0.25
N GLY A 156 -11.00 0.12 -0.66
CA GLY A 156 -11.33 -0.10 -2.06
C GLY A 156 -10.13 -0.38 -2.96
N VAL A 157 -10.39 -0.38 -4.26
CA VAL A 157 -9.40 -0.52 -5.33
C VAL A 157 -9.52 0.67 -6.26
N ASP A 158 -8.38 1.30 -6.54
CA ASP A 158 -8.22 2.35 -7.53
C ASP A 158 -7.76 1.77 -8.88
N TYR A 159 -7.96 2.52 -9.95
CA TYR A 159 -7.62 2.11 -11.30
C TYR A 159 -6.65 3.08 -11.99
N ALA A 160 -5.81 3.77 -11.22
CA ALA A 160 -4.82 4.72 -11.71
C ALA A 160 -5.41 5.77 -12.68
N GLY A 161 -6.64 6.22 -12.41
CA GLY A 161 -7.35 7.19 -13.24
C GLY A 161 -7.99 6.63 -14.51
N GLU A 162 -7.87 5.33 -14.81
CA GLU A 162 -8.55 4.72 -15.97
C GLU A 162 -10.08 4.73 -15.83
N ARG A 163 -10.59 4.70 -14.59
CA ARG A 163 -12.02 4.77 -14.24
C ARG A 163 -12.21 5.15 -12.77
N GLU A 164 -13.46 5.32 -12.37
CA GLU A 164 -13.82 5.57 -10.97
C GLU A 164 -13.36 4.44 -10.04
N PRO A 165 -12.89 4.76 -8.82
CA PRO A 165 -12.46 3.73 -7.88
C PRO A 165 -13.63 2.92 -7.32
N ASP A 166 -13.37 1.64 -7.07
CA ASP A 166 -14.33 0.75 -6.44
C ASP A 166 -14.16 0.78 -4.92
N LEU A 167 -15.08 1.41 -4.22
CA LEU A 167 -15.23 1.26 -2.76
C LEU A 167 -16.03 0.00 -2.43
N PHE A 168 -15.65 -0.71 -1.37
CA PHE A 168 -16.33 -1.95 -1.00
C PHE A 168 -17.79 -1.72 -0.60
N ARG A 169 -18.71 -2.46 -1.22
CA ARG A 169 -20.12 -2.56 -0.81
C ARG A 169 -20.30 -3.48 0.39
N THR A 170 -19.42 -4.48 0.54
CA THR A 170 -19.37 -5.32 1.74
C THR A 170 -17.93 -5.52 2.19
N TRP A 171 -17.69 -5.52 3.48
CA TRP A 171 -16.42 -5.90 4.10
C TRP A 171 -16.63 -7.07 5.06
N ASN A 172 -15.87 -8.15 4.87
CA ASN A 172 -16.02 -9.41 5.61
C ASN A 172 -17.47 -9.95 5.62
N GLY A 173 -18.21 -9.76 4.52
CA GLY A 173 -19.60 -10.19 4.42
C GLY A 173 -20.65 -9.23 4.99
N HIS A 174 -20.24 -8.10 5.59
CA HIS A 174 -21.15 -7.12 6.19
C HIS A 174 -21.14 -5.79 5.44
N GLU A 175 -22.24 -5.04 5.50
CA GLU A 175 -22.29 -3.66 4.99
C GLU A 175 -21.30 -2.77 5.77
N PRO A 176 -20.38 -2.07 5.09
CA PRO A 176 -19.39 -1.23 5.73
C PRO A 176 -19.98 0.15 6.01
N MET A 177 -19.48 0.79 7.06
CA MET A 177 -19.72 2.19 7.35
C MET A 177 -18.40 2.92 7.26
N TYR A 178 -18.33 3.84 6.30
CA TYR A 178 -17.18 4.68 6.07
C TYR A 178 -17.15 5.81 7.10
N ILE A 179 -16.02 5.95 7.79
CA ILE A 179 -15.79 7.11 8.66
C ILE A 179 -15.15 8.19 7.81
N LEU A 180 -15.80 9.34 7.70
CA LEU A 180 -15.31 10.47 6.91
C LEU A 180 -14.69 11.54 7.81
N ASP A 181 -13.70 12.27 7.30
CA ASP A 181 -13.24 13.51 7.93
C ASP A 181 -14.19 14.70 7.63
N GLU A 182 -13.85 15.87 8.18
CA GLU A 182 -14.59 17.13 7.97
C GLU A 182 -14.69 17.54 6.48
N GLU A 183 -13.82 17.01 5.63
CA GLU A 183 -13.76 17.29 4.21
C GLU A 183 -14.29 16.11 3.35
N GLY A 184 -14.99 15.15 3.97
CA GLY A 184 -15.64 14.05 3.30
C GLY A 184 -14.70 12.95 2.79
N GLN A 185 -13.45 12.90 3.25
CA GLN A 185 -12.50 11.85 2.84
C GLN A 185 -12.63 10.63 3.73
N VAL A 186 -12.47 9.44 3.16
CA VAL A 186 -12.51 8.17 3.90
C VAL A 186 -11.29 8.04 4.82
N MET A 187 -11.55 7.94 6.12
CA MET A 187 -10.57 7.84 7.21
C MET A 187 -10.58 6.49 7.92
N ASP A 188 -11.61 5.68 7.74
CA ASP A 188 -11.70 4.32 8.27
C ASP A 188 -12.85 3.56 7.62
N LEU A 189 -12.87 2.24 7.82
CA LEU A 189 -13.96 1.36 7.47
C LEU A 189 -14.30 0.46 8.67
N VAL A 190 -15.56 0.47 9.09
CA VAL A 190 -16.05 -0.37 10.19
C VAL A 190 -17.30 -1.14 9.79
N THR A 191 -17.48 -2.35 10.31
CA THR A 191 -18.71 -3.13 10.16
C THR A 191 -19.56 -3.05 11.43
N GLY A 192 -20.85 -3.38 11.33
CA GLY A 192 -21.80 -3.34 12.47
C GLY A 192 -21.29 -4.06 13.72
N ASP A 193 -20.69 -5.24 13.56
CA ASP A 193 -20.22 -6.07 14.67
C ASP A 193 -19.00 -5.46 15.39
N GLN A 194 -18.21 -4.64 14.70
CA GLN A 194 -17.07 -3.94 15.30
C GLN A 194 -17.49 -2.73 16.16
N ARG A 195 -18.75 -2.27 16.04
CA ARG A 195 -19.27 -1.17 16.89
C ARG A 195 -19.42 -1.61 18.35
N HIS A 196 -19.73 -2.88 18.58
CA HIS A 196 -19.99 -3.39 19.93
C HIS A 196 -18.71 -3.77 20.68
N SER A 197 -17.60 -4.02 19.98
CA SER A 197 -16.31 -4.40 20.59
C SER A 197 -15.41 -3.20 20.91
N LYS A 198 -15.56 -2.05 20.25
CA LYS A 198 -14.74 -0.83 20.49
C LYS A 198 -15.31 0.12 21.55
N GLY A 199 -16.21 -0.33 22.42
CA GLY A 199 -16.83 0.47 23.48
C GLY A 199 -15.93 0.95 24.62
N ARG A 200 -14.60 0.74 24.60
CA ARG A 200 -13.73 1.03 25.76
C ARG A 200 -12.42 1.80 25.55
N ALA A 201 -12.04 2.23 24.33
CA ALA A 201 -10.70 2.83 24.14
C ALA A 201 -10.63 4.27 23.56
N HIS A 202 -11.75 4.95 23.27
CA HIS A 202 -11.70 6.34 22.78
C HIS A 202 -12.57 7.30 23.60
N ARG A 203 -12.35 7.34 24.92
CA ARG A 203 -12.87 8.43 25.76
C ARG A 203 -11.76 8.97 26.66
N ARG A 204 -10.89 9.80 26.07
CA ARG A 204 -9.92 10.76 26.64
C ARG A 204 -9.05 11.18 25.44
N LEU A 205 -9.10 12.40 24.92
CA LEU A 205 -8.50 13.60 25.51
C LEU A 205 -9.14 14.84 24.85
N ALA A 206 -10.14 15.43 25.50
CA ALA A 206 -10.49 16.82 25.27
C ALA A 206 -9.51 17.66 26.09
N GLY A 207 -8.55 18.30 25.42
CA GLY A 207 -7.64 19.26 26.03
C GLY A 207 -6.19 19.07 25.59
N ARG A 208 -5.65 20.10 24.91
CA ARG A 208 -4.25 20.27 24.44
C ARG A 208 -3.87 19.58 23.12
N HIS A 209 -4.41 20.01 21.97
CA HIS A 209 -3.92 19.49 20.67
C HIS A 209 -3.98 20.47 19.47
N SER A 210 -3.98 21.79 19.68
CA SER A 210 -4.14 22.75 18.57
C SER A 210 -2.97 22.75 17.57
N THR A 211 -1.73 22.55 18.02
CA THR A 211 -0.53 22.56 17.14
C THR A 211 -0.36 21.25 16.38
N VAL A 212 -0.55 20.10 17.03
CA VAL A 212 -0.49 18.79 16.39
C VAL A 212 -1.66 18.59 15.42
N SER A 213 -2.86 19.07 15.76
CA SER A 213 -4.01 19.09 14.84
C SER A 213 -3.72 19.92 13.59
N LYS A 214 -3.15 21.12 13.75
CA LYS A 214 -2.71 21.96 12.60
C LYS A 214 -1.67 21.26 11.73
N ARG A 215 -0.67 20.58 12.32
CA ARG A 215 0.35 19.84 11.55
C ARG A 215 -0.28 18.68 10.78
N ARG A 216 -1.16 17.89 11.41
CA ARG A 216 -1.90 16.81 10.75
C ARG A 216 -2.76 17.33 9.61
N ARG A 217 -3.48 18.44 9.82
CA ARG A 217 -4.29 19.09 8.78
C ARG A 217 -3.43 19.55 7.60
N LYS A 218 -2.26 20.14 7.85
CA LYS A 218 -1.33 20.54 6.78
C LYS A 218 -0.81 19.33 6.00
N MET A 219 -0.44 18.24 6.70
CA MET A 219 -0.01 16.99 6.05
C MET A 219 -1.13 16.37 5.22
N ALA A 220 -2.36 16.33 5.73
CA ALA A 220 -3.53 15.85 5.00
C ALA A 220 -3.79 16.70 3.75
N GLN A 221 -3.74 18.03 3.84
CA GLN A 221 -3.88 18.93 2.69
C GLN A 221 -2.80 18.71 1.63
N GLN A 222 -1.53 18.55 2.04
CA GLN A 222 -0.44 18.26 1.12
C GLN A 222 -0.60 16.88 0.45
N SER A 223 -0.99 15.86 1.21
CA SER A 223 -1.28 14.52 0.66
C SER A 223 -2.41 14.59 -0.35
N ARG A 224 -3.49 15.32 -0.05
CA ARG A 224 -4.63 15.50 -0.98
C ARG A 224 -4.23 16.20 -2.27
N GLN A 225 -3.35 17.21 -2.20
CA GLN A 225 -2.86 17.89 -3.39
C GLN A 225 -2.04 16.96 -4.29
N ARG A 226 -1.38 15.95 -3.72
CA ARG A 226 -0.63 14.93 -4.45
C ARG A 226 -1.53 13.88 -5.08
N ASN A 227 -2.51 13.35 -4.33
CA ASN A 227 -3.46 12.35 -4.84
C ASN A 227 -4.39 12.87 -5.96
N ARG A 228 -4.49 14.20 -6.16
CA ARG A 228 -5.33 14.83 -7.20
C ARG A 228 -4.59 15.10 -8.52
N ARG A 229 -3.28 14.87 -8.57
CA ARG A 229 -2.47 15.02 -9.78
C ARG A 229 -2.33 13.67 -10.46
#